data_AF-A0A0P7GVZ5-F1
#
_entry.id   AF-A0A0P7GVZ5-F1
#
_cell.length_a   1.000
_cell.length_b   1.000
_cell.length_c   1.000
_cell.angle_alpha   90.00
_cell.angle_beta   90.00
_cell.angle_gamma   90.00
#
_symmetry.space_group_name_H-M   'P 1'
#
loop_
_entity.id
_entity.type
_entity.pdbx_description
1 polymer ?
#
loop_
_entity_poly.entity_id
_entity_poly.type
_entity_poly.pdbx_seq_one_letter_code
_entity_poly.pdbx_strand_id
1 'polypeptide(L)'
;MFEPDGTPAFQAPPEPLLQVLSGNPTEEELAALTAVVIGLGAGSPDSVQASGSASGLDPARNRRAWTRRRALSLQPMPGPGSWRRSYR
;
A
#
# COMPACT_ATOMS: atom_id res chain seq x y z
N MET A 1 43.58 4.03 -29.65
CA MET A 1 43.94 4.37 -28.26
C MET A 1 42.74 5.05 -27.64
N PHE A 2 42.36 4.58 -26.46
CA PHE A 2 41.20 4.89 -25.62
C PHE A 2 39.84 4.27 -26.01
N GLU A 3 39.39 3.43 -25.09
CA GLU A 3 38.16 2.63 -25.04
C GLU A 3 36.90 3.48 -24.75
N PRO A 4 35.70 2.94 -25.00
CA PRO A 4 34.43 3.63 -24.76
C PRO A 4 34.15 3.81 -23.25
N ASP A 5 33.97 5.05 -22.79
CA ASP A 5 33.37 5.33 -21.47
C ASP A 5 31.89 4.95 -21.50
N GLY A 6 31.61 3.66 -21.29
CA GLY A 6 30.29 3.14 -20.98
C GLY A 6 29.99 3.37 -19.50
N THR A 7 29.71 4.61 -19.11
CA THR A 7 29.19 4.89 -17.77
C THR A 7 27.85 4.16 -17.63
N PRO A 8 27.71 3.15 -16.76
CA PRO A 8 26.42 2.49 -16.61
C PRO A 8 25.43 3.52 -16.08
N ALA A 9 24.40 3.82 -16.88
CA ALA A 9 23.30 4.64 -16.42
C ALA A 9 22.69 3.96 -15.21
N PHE A 10 22.85 4.56 -14.03
CA PHE A 10 22.25 4.04 -12.80
C PHE A 10 20.74 4.18 -12.93
N GLN A 11 20.09 3.09 -13.33
CA GLN A 11 18.65 3.05 -13.52
C GLN A 11 18.00 3.23 -12.15
N ALA A 12 17.19 4.27 -12.00
CA ALA A 12 16.48 4.52 -10.75
C ALA A 12 15.62 3.27 -10.41
N PRO A 13 15.64 2.81 -9.15
CA PRO A 13 14.87 1.64 -8.78
C PRO A 13 13.38 1.88 -9.05
N PRO A 14 12.65 0.85 -9.51
CA PRO A 14 11.22 0.96 -9.74
C PRO A 14 10.49 1.35 -8.44
N GLU A 15 9.35 2.04 -8.58
CA GLU A 15 8.53 2.38 -7.43
C GLU A 15 8.09 1.10 -6.69
N PRO A 16 8.30 1.01 -5.37
CA PRO A 16 8.05 -0.22 -4.63
C PRO A 16 6.56 -0.54 -4.54
N LEU A 17 6.19 -1.81 -4.69
CA LEU A 17 4.80 -2.26 -4.60
C LEU A 17 4.17 -2.01 -3.22
N LEU A 18 4.97 -2.06 -2.16
CA LEU A 18 4.56 -1.82 -0.78
C LEU A 18 5.60 -0.94 -0.08
N GLN A 19 5.15 0.00 0.76
CA GLN A 19 6.02 0.86 1.56
C GLN A 19 5.64 0.79 3.04
N VAL A 20 6.63 0.54 3.90
CA VAL A 20 6.46 0.55 5.36
C VAL A 20 6.59 1.99 5.86
N LEU A 21 5.49 2.56 6.36
CA LEU A 21 5.47 3.94 6.87
C LEU A 21 5.85 4.06 8.35
N SER A 22 5.77 2.96 9.11
CA SER A 22 6.09 2.94 10.53
C SER A 22 6.38 1.52 11.04
N GLY A 23 7.26 1.41 12.05
CA GLY A 23 7.68 0.13 12.61
C GLY A 23 8.90 -0.45 11.89
N ASN A 24 9.32 -1.64 12.31
CA ASN A 24 10.42 -2.38 11.69
C ASN A 24 10.02 -3.86 11.57
N PRO A 25 9.15 -4.21 10.60
CA PRO A 25 8.70 -5.58 10.42
C PRO A 25 9.87 -6.48 10.01
N THR A 26 9.80 -7.74 10.41
CA THR A 26 10.72 -8.78 9.95
C THR A 26 10.47 -9.13 8.49
N GLU A 27 11.47 -9.75 7.84
CA GLU A 27 11.34 -10.19 6.44
C GLU A 27 10.23 -11.24 6.30
N GLU A 28 10.08 -12.11 7.30
CA GLU A 28 9.06 -13.15 7.36
C GLU A 28 7.65 -12.54 7.43
N GLU A 29 7.46 -11.49 8.24
CA GLU A 29 6.18 -10.79 8.32
C GLU A 29 5.80 -10.09 7.01
N LEU A 30 6.78 -9.48 6.32
CA LEU A 30 6.57 -8.88 5.00
C LEU A 30 6.24 -9.93 3.93
N ALA A 31 6.92 -11.06 3.95
CA ALA A 31 6.65 -12.18 3.05
C ALA A 31 5.25 -12.75 3.27
N ALA A 32 4.86 -12.97 4.53
CA ALA A 32 3.53 -13.45 4.90
C ALA A 32 2.42 -12.48 4.45
N LEU A 33 2.60 -11.18 4.69
CA LEU A 33 1.65 -10.15 4.25
C LEU A 33 1.50 -10.14 2.71
N THR A 34 2.62 -10.24 1.99
CA THR A 34 2.62 -10.23 0.52
C THR A 34 1.89 -11.45 -0.04
N ALA A 35 2.09 -12.64 0.54
CA ALA A 35 1.37 -13.85 0.15
C ALA A 35 -0.15 -13.69 0.33
N VAL A 36 -0.60 -13.05 1.41
CA VAL A 36 -2.02 -12.75 1.64
C VAL A 36 -2.56 -11.78 0.59
N VAL A 37 -1.85 -10.70 0.28
CA VAL A 37 -2.26 -9.72 -0.75
C VAL A 37 -2.39 -10.38 -2.12
N ILE A 38 -1.42 -11.21 -2.50
CA ILE A 38 -1.46 -11.97 -3.76
C ILE A 38 -2.66 -12.93 -3.78
N GLY A 39 -2.89 -13.66 -2.68
CA GLY A 39 -4.02 -14.59 -2.55
C GLY A 39 -5.38 -13.92 -2.68
N LEU A 40 -5.55 -12.72 -2.13
CA LEU A 40 -6.78 -11.93 -2.27
C LEU A 40 -6.99 -11.43 -3.71
N GLY A 41 -5.93 -11.12 -4.44
CA GLY A 41 -5.99 -10.73 -5.86
C GLY A 41 -6.30 -11.89 -6.80
N ALA A 42 -5.79 -13.09 -6.49
CA ALA A 42 -5.97 -14.29 -7.33
C ALA A 42 -7.40 -14.87 -7.31
N GLY A 43 -8.21 -14.56 -6.29
CA GLY A 43 -9.57 -15.08 -6.11
C GLY A 43 -10.68 -14.32 -6.87
N SER A 44 -10.36 -13.28 -7.64
CA SER A 44 -11.36 -12.46 -8.33
C SER A 44 -11.28 -12.62 -9.86
N PRO A 45 -12.27 -13.27 -10.51
CA PRO A 45 -12.35 -13.36 -11.97
C PRO A 45 -12.58 -12.00 -12.65
N ASP A 46 -12.84 -10.92 -11.89
CA ASP A 46 -13.13 -9.56 -12.37
C ASP A 46 -12.02 -8.54 -12.08
N SER A 47 -10.79 -8.99 -11.80
CA SER A 47 -9.68 -8.13 -11.35
C SER A 47 -9.09 -7.18 -12.42
N VAL A 48 -9.62 -7.17 -13.66
CA VAL A 48 -9.21 -6.24 -14.72
C VAL A 48 -9.90 -4.86 -14.63
N GLN A 49 -10.94 -4.68 -13.81
CA GLN A 49 -11.75 -3.43 -13.83
C GLN A 49 -11.90 -2.65 -12.51
N ALA A 50 -11.11 -2.94 -11.46
CA ALA A 50 -11.20 -2.18 -10.21
C ALA A 50 -10.33 -0.89 -10.17
N SER A 51 -9.83 -0.39 -11.31
CA SER A 51 -9.19 0.93 -11.41
C SER A 51 -10.16 2.08 -11.75
N GLY A 52 -11.47 1.82 -11.76
CA GLY A 52 -12.50 2.83 -12.00
C GLY A 52 -13.22 3.25 -10.72
N SER A 53 -13.23 4.55 -10.44
CA SER A 53 -14.10 5.23 -9.45
C SER A 53 -13.54 5.47 -8.03
N ALA A 54 -12.53 6.35 -7.94
CA ALA A 54 -12.30 7.18 -6.75
C ALA A 54 -12.27 8.69 -7.09
N SER A 55 -12.99 9.10 -8.13
CA SER A 55 -13.11 10.51 -8.49
C SER A 55 -14.11 11.18 -7.55
N GLY A 56 -13.65 11.75 -6.43
CA GLY A 56 -14.48 12.62 -5.61
C GLY A 56 -14.13 12.81 -4.12
N LEU A 57 -13.18 12.08 -3.52
CA LEU A 57 -12.85 12.25 -2.10
C LEU A 57 -11.44 12.81 -1.89
N ASP A 58 -11.35 13.96 -1.21
CA ASP A 58 -10.10 14.63 -0.79
C ASP A 58 -9.25 13.68 0.08
N PRO A 59 -8.09 13.20 -0.41
CA PRO A 59 -7.19 12.31 0.33
C PRO A 59 -6.72 12.91 1.68
N ALA A 60 -6.67 14.24 1.79
CA ALA A 60 -6.25 14.91 3.01
C ALA A 60 -7.28 14.80 4.14
N ARG A 61 -8.57 14.73 3.82
CA ARG A 61 -9.65 14.53 4.80
C ARG A 61 -9.54 13.17 5.49
N ASN A 62 -9.15 12.15 4.73
CA ASN A 62 -9.03 10.78 5.21
C ASN A 62 -7.83 10.61 6.14
N ARG A 63 -6.69 11.21 5.80
CA ARG A 63 -5.50 11.27 6.68
C ARG A 63 -5.81 11.96 8.02
N ARG A 64 -6.57 13.06 8.01
CA ARG A 64 -7.00 13.79 9.23
C ARG A 64 -7.92 12.95 10.12
N ALA A 65 -8.85 12.20 9.53
CA ALA A 65 -9.75 11.32 10.28
C ALA A 65 -8.98 10.19 10.99
N TRP A 66 -7.98 9.64 10.31
CA TRP A 66 -7.18 8.53 10.83
C TRP A 66 -6.21 8.96 11.94
N THR A 67 -5.51 10.09 11.75
CA THR A 67 -4.63 10.68 12.78
C THR A 67 -5.40 11.06 14.04
N ARG A 68 -6.60 11.66 13.91
CA ARG A 68 -7.47 11.96 15.05
C ARG A 68 -7.90 10.68 15.78
N ARG A 69 -8.28 9.63 15.06
CA ARG A 69 -8.69 8.35 15.64
C ARG A 69 -7.55 7.70 16.42
N ARG A 70 -6.33 7.74 15.88
CA ARG A 70 -5.11 7.25 16.54
C ARG A 70 -4.79 8.05 17.81
N ALA A 71 -4.88 9.38 17.76
CA ALA A 71 -4.67 10.24 18.93
C ALA A 71 -5.70 10.00 20.05
N LEU A 72 -6.90 9.56 19.70
CA LEU A 72 -7.96 9.20 20.64
C LEU A 72 -7.92 7.73 21.08
N SER A 73 -6.92 6.95 20.66
CA SER A 73 -6.80 5.50 20.93
C SER A 73 -8.08 4.70 20.61
N LEU A 74 -8.86 5.18 19.64
CA LEU A 74 -10.12 4.57 19.25
C LEU A 74 -9.82 3.33 18.41
N GLN A 75 -9.94 2.17 19.04
CA GLN A 75 -9.85 0.87 18.37
C GLN A 75 -10.87 0.80 17.21
N PRO A 76 -10.52 0.22 16.05
CA PRO A 76 -11.53 -0.16 15.08
C PRO A 76 -12.47 -1.17 15.76
N MET A 77 -13.78 -1.00 15.60
CA MET A 77 -14.73 -1.99 16.13
C MET A 77 -14.41 -3.35 15.52
N PRO A 78 -14.25 -4.44 16.27
CA PRO A 78 -14.05 -5.75 15.65
C PRO A 78 -15.27 -6.13 14.81
N GLY A 79 -15.05 -6.77 13.66
CA GLY A 79 -16.11 -7.31 12.81
C GLY A 79 -16.03 -6.93 11.33
N PRO A 80 -16.81 -7.58 10.45
CA PRO A 80 -16.82 -7.33 9.02
C PRO A 80 -17.15 -5.88 8.70
N GLY A 81 -16.32 -5.24 7.87
CA GLY A 81 -16.57 -3.86 7.41
C GLY A 81 -16.09 -2.76 8.37
N SER A 82 -15.48 -3.10 9.50
CA SER A 82 -14.90 -2.13 10.43
C SER A 82 -13.79 -1.25 9.83
N TRP A 83 -13.15 -1.74 8.77
CA TRP A 83 -12.10 -1.04 8.02
C TRP A 83 -12.63 -0.23 6.84
N ARG A 84 -13.94 -0.29 6.54
CA ARG A 84 -14.56 0.47 5.43
C ARG A 84 -14.46 1.99 5.57
N ARG A 85 -14.10 2.47 6.77
CA ARG A 85 -13.81 3.89 7.03
C ARG A 85 -12.31 4.20 7.11
N SER A 86 -11.46 3.18 7.04
CA SER A 86 -10.00 3.31 6.89
C SER A 86 -9.63 3.46 5.41
N TYR A 87 -10.41 2.83 4.53
CA TYR A 87 -10.36 3.02 3.08
C TYR A 87 -11.65 3.67 2.58
N ARG A 88 -11.69 5.00 2.68
CA ARG A 88 -12.49 5.90 1.84
C ARG A 88 -11.80 7.24 1.90
#